data_AF-A0A8S1GZE9-F1
#
_entry.id   AF-A0A8S1GZE9-F1
#
_cell.length_a   1.000
_cell.length_b   1.000
_cell.length_c   1.000
_cell.angle_alpha   90.00
_cell.angle_beta   90.00
_cell.angle_gamma   90.00
#
_symmetry.space_group_name_H-M   'P 1'
#
loop_
_entity.id
_entity.type
_entity.pdbx_description
1 polymer ?
#
loop_
_entity_poly.entity_id
_entity_poly.type
_entity_poly.pdbx_seq_one_letter_code
_entity_poly.pdbx_strand_id
1 'polypeptide(L)'
;MEEGKIVLIGNETDLLHCGYSHAIKDSGKRYPSAVHYTHSMILQQLSVDETVVDELLCTSSYDVPEKARQLLTHNMPPGHDMNSLASYLQSSRQSYTMQGLRLRVEQDHEFEKALMDTKEALLIVCDPRDSELGIGMDEKTFVEWMAREKVDTKMIGYWMRNDHSRPADLGQNQLGFFLMWLRYEVREKRKAALLVREVRQVNGLSTDKEDQPVKISVNDLIISLQGIFRPLSNYYPLPF
;
A
#
# COMPACT_ATOMS: atom_id res chain seq x y z
N MET A 1 -7.59 21.62 7.92
CA MET A 1 -8.12 20.31 7.48
C MET A 1 -8.66 20.52 6.08
N GLU A 2 -7.97 20.02 5.05
CA GLU A 2 -8.39 20.12 3.64
C GLU A 2 -9.40 18.98 3.33
N GLU A 3 -10.56 19.00 3.98
CA GLU A 3 -11.62 18.05 3.66
C GLU A 3 -12.21 18.38 2.29
N GLY A 4 -12.14 17.42 1.36
CA GLY A 4 -12.84 17.50 0.06
C GLY A 4 -11.98 17.60 -1.19
N LYS A 5 -10.65 17.44 -1.11
CA LYS A 5 -9.79 17.38 -2.30
C LYS A 5 -9.81 15.96 -2.91
N ILE A 6 -10.07 15.86 -4.20
CA ILE A 6 -9.85 14.65 -5.01
C ILE A 6 -8.50 14.78 -5.72
N VAL A 7 -7.74 13.70 -5.76
CA VAL A 7 -6.59 13.52 -6.66
C VAL A 7 -6.97 12.43 -7.65
N LEU A 8 -6.94 12.79 -8.93
CA LEU A 8 -7.13 11.85 -10.03
C LEU A 8 -5.77 11.19 -10.33
N ILE A 9 -5.81 9.88 -10.50
CA ILE A 9 -4.67 9.05 -10.88
C ILE A 9 -5.02 8.48 -12.25
N GLY A 10 -4.11 8.64 -13.20
CA GLY A 10 -4.29 8.12 -14.55
C GLY A 10 -4.18 6.59 -14.65
N ASN A 11 -3.91 6.12 -15.86
CA ASN A 11 -3.74 4.71 -16.17
C ASN A 11 -2.31 4.21 -15.82
N GLU A 12 -1.85 3.14 -16.45
CA GLU A 12 -0.51 2.56 -16.24
C GLU A 12 0.69 3.49 -16.49
N THR A 13 0.49 4.68 -17.03
CA THR A 13 1.54 5.70 -17.18
C THR A 13 1.67 6.61 -15.96
N ASP A 14 0.67 6.64 -15.07
CA ASP A 14 0.70 7.42 -13.84
C ASP A 14 1.57 6.72 -12.79
N LEU A 15 2.45 7.50 -12.12
CA LEU A 15 3.35 7.00 -11.10
C LEU A 15 2.63 6.19 -10.02
N LEU A 16 1.45 6.62 -9.57
CA LEU A 16 0.70 5.95 -8.51
C LEU A 16 -0.07 4.70 -8.97
N HIS A 17 -0.16 4.46 -10.27
CA HIS A 17 -0.84 3.28 -10.80
C HIS A 17 -0.03 1.99 -10.57
N CYS A 18 -0.71 0.85 -10.31
CA CYS A 18 -0.04 -0.45 -10.10
C CYS A 18 0.64 -0.98 -11.39
N GLY A 19 0.20 -0.49 -12.55
CA GLY A 19 0.79 -0.78 -13.86
C GLY A 19 2.04 0.05 -14.20
N TYR A 20 2.37 1.08 -13.42
CA TYR A 20 3.54 1.92 -13.70
C TYR A 20 4.82 1.09 -13.78
N SER A 21 5.62 1.35 -14.79
CA SER A 21 6.84 0.59 -15.09
C SER A 21 7.95 0.93 -14.11
N HIS A 22 7.86 0.36 -12.91
CA HIS A 22 8.92 0.37 -11.90
C HIS A 22 9.17 -1.06 -11.41
N ALA A 23 10.37 -1.56 -11.65
CA ALA A 23 10.67 -2.94 -11.33
C ALA A 23 10.79 -3.17 -9.82
N ILE A 24 10.05 -4.14 -9.30
CA ILE A 24 10.08 -4.55 -7.89
C ILE A 24 10.73 -5.92 -7.74
N LYS A 25 11.34 -6.18 -6.58
CA LYS A 25 11.94 -7.46 -6.24
C LYS A 25 11.19 -8.11 -5.07
N ASP A 26 10.96 -9.41 -5.16
CA ASP A 26 10.45 -10.23 -4.08
C ASP A 26 11.18 -11.58 -4.07
N SER A 27 11.67 -11.99 -2.91
CA SER A 27 12.29 -13.31 -2.70
C SER A 27 13.36 -13.69 -3.75
N GLY A 28 14.11 -12.70 -4.23
CA GLY A 28 15.16 -12.86 -5.25
C GLY A 28 14.70 -12.76 -6.70
N LYS A 29 13.39 -12.80 -6.99
CA LYS A 29 12.81 -12.62 -8.33
C LYS A 29 12.48 -11.15 -8.59
N ARG A 30 12.67 -10.70 -9.83
CA ARG A 30 12.39 -9.32 -10.27
C ARG A 30 11.16 -9.30 -11.17
N TYR A 31 10.25 -8.37 -10.89
CA TYR A 31 9.02 -8.15 -11.64
C TYR A 31 9.04 -6.74 -12.24
N PRO A 32 8.64 -6.53 -13.51
CA PRO A 32 8.72 -5.21 -14.15
C PRO A 32 7.82 -4.13 -13.54
N SER A 33 6.71 -4.51 -12.89
CA SER A 33 5.81 -3.61 -12.16
C SER A 33 4.95 -4.39 -11.15
N ALA A 34 4.17 -3.67 -10.33
CA ALA A 34 3.29 -4.31 -9.36
C ALA A 34 2.20 -5.18 -10.02
N VAL A 35 1.67 -4.79 -11.19
CA VAL A 35 0.70 -5.63 -11.93
C VAL A 35 1.30 -6.94 -12.41
N HIS A 36 2.58 -6.95 -12.83
CA HIS A 36 3.28 -8.19 -13.18
C HIS A 36 3.38 -9.10 -11.97
N TYR A 37 3.81 -8.56 -10.83
CA TYR A 37 3.88 -9.31 -9.59
C TYR A 37 2.53 -9.93 -9.22
N THR A 38 1.45 -9.13 -9.26
CA THR A 38 0.10 -9.61 -8.95
C THR A 38 -0.30 -10.81 -9.78
N HIS A 39 -0.18 -10.72 -11.11
CA HIS A 39 -0.61 -11.80 -11.99
C HIS A 39 0.37 -12.99 -11.96
N SER A 40 1.67 -12.77 -11.78
CA SER A 40 2.63 -13.85 -11.55
C SER A 40 2.31 -14.65 -10.29
N MET A 41 1.97 -13.99 -9.17
CA MET A 41 1.58 -14.67 -7.93
C MET A 41 0.33 -15.52 -8.12
N ILE A 42 -0.70 -14.99 -8.80
CA ILE A 42 -1.94 -15.73 -9.07
C ILE A 42 -1.64 -16.99 -9.90
N LEU A 43 -0.89 -16.86 -11.00
CA LEU A 43 -0.54 -17.99 -11.86
C LEU A 43 0.27 -19.05 -11.11
N GLN A 44 1.25 -18.63 -10.30
CA GLN A 44 2.06 -19.53 -9.50
C GLN A 44 1.24 -20.28 -8.43
N GLN A 45 0.29 -19.62 -7.77
CA GLN A 45 -0.60 -20.29 -6.81
C GLN A 45 -1.53 -21.31 -7.48
N LEU A 46 -1.90 -21.06 -8.73
CA LEU A 46 -2.65 -22.01 -9.56
C LEU A 46 -1.76 -23.10 -10.18
N SER A 47 -0.49 -23.21 -9.74
CA SER A 47 0.48 -24.20 -10.19
C SER A 47 0.79 -24.14 -11.69
N VAL A 48 0.66 -22.95 -12.30
CA VAL A 48 1.14 -22.72 -13.67
C VAL A 48 2.67 -22.72 -13.67
N ASP A 49 3.26 -23.39 -14.66
CA ASP A 49 4.71 -23.56 -14.77
C ASP A 49 5.45 -22.21 -14.79
N GLU A 50 6.62 -22.17 -14.16
CA GLU A 50 7.42 -20.96 -14.02
C GLU A 50 7.88 -20.43 -15.38
N THR A 51 8.18 -21.32 -16.32
CA THR A 51 8.57 -20.96 -17.69
C THR A 51 7.49 -20.13 -18.40
N VAL A 52 6.23 -20.46 -18.14
CA VAL A 52 5.06 -19.75 -18.69
C VAL A 52 4.85 -18.41 -17.97
N VAL A 53 5.07 -18.38 -16.66
CA VAL A 53 5.00 -17.14 -15.86
C VAL A 53 6.07 -16.14 -16.31
N ASP A 54 7.25 -16.60 -16.72
CA ASP A 54 8.31 -15.74 -17.23
C ASP A 54 7.95 -15.06 -18.56
N GLU A 55 7.09 -15.65 -19.39
CA GLU A 55 6.55 -14.97 -20.57
C GLU A 55 5.75 -13.71 -20.19
N LEU A 56 5.04 -13.75 -19.06
CA LEU A 56 4.27 -12.62 -18.57
C LEU A 56 5.19 -11.44 -18.25
N LEU A 57 6.40 -11.69 -17.74
CA LEU A 57 7.37 -10.66 -17.37
C LEU A 57 7.95 -9.90 -18.56
N CYS A 58 7.79 -10.43 -19.78
CA CYS A 58 8.19 -9.79 -21.02
C CYS A 58 7.06 -8.96 -21.66
N THR A 59 5.87 -8.94 -21.06
CA THR A 59 4.68 -8.28 -21.58
C THR A 59 4.66 -6.81 -21.14
N SER A 60 4.03 -5.92 -21.93
CA SER A 60 3.78 -4.55 -21.47
C SER A 60 2.83 -4.57 -20.27
N SER A 61 3.04 -3.73 -19.25
CA SER A 61 2.11 -3.60 -18.11
C SER A 61 0.66 -3.41 -18.54
N TYR A 62 0.45 -2.73 -19.68
CA TYR A 62 -0.86 -2.52 -20.27
C TYR A 62 -1.57 -3.84 -20.63
N ASP A 63 -0.84 -4.84 -21.12
CA ASP A 63 -1.36 -6.11 -21.65
C ASP A 63 -1.31 -7.27 -20.64
N VAL A 64 -0.65 -7.07 -19.49
CA VAL A 64 -0.47 -8.12 -18.45
C VAL A 64 -1.77 -8.80 -18.05
N PRO A 65 -2.89 -8.09 -17.74
CA PRO A 65 -4.11 -8.76 -17.29
C PRO A 65 -4.67 -9.71 -18.35
N GLU A 66 -4.64 -9.29 -19.61
CA GLU A 66 -5.17 -10.07 -20.73
C GLU A 66 -4.25 -11.26 -21.06
N LYS A 67 -2.94 -11.04 -21.10
CA LYS A 67 -1.97 -12.14 -21.29
C LYS A 67 -2.07 -13.15 -20.13
N ALA A 68 -2.19 -12.71 -18.88
CA ALA A 68 -2.34 -13.61 -17.74
C ALA A 68 -3.61 -14.46 -17.85
N ARG A 69 -4.73 -13.87 -18.28
CA ARG A 69 -5.98 -14.60 -18.54
C ARG A 69 -5.80 -15.65 -19.65
N GLN A 70 -5.09 -15.30 -20.72
CA GLN A 70 -4.76 -16.25 -21.79
C GLN A 70 -3.89 -17.39 -21.26
N LEU A 71 -2.82 -17.10 -20.53
CA LEU A 71 -1.92 -18.11 -19.96
C LEU A 71 -2.67 -19.06 -19.01
N LEU A 72 -3.54 -18.53 -18.15
CA LEU A 72 -4.38 -19.34 -17.27
C LEU A 72 -5.35 -20.22 -18.05
N THR A 73 -5.96 -19.71 -19.13
CA THR A 73 -6.89 -20.49 -19.96
C THR A 73 -6.20 -21.70 -20.60
N HIS A 74 -4.95 -21.56 -21.03
CA HIS A 74 -4.18 -22.66 -21.62
C HIS A 74 -3.62 -23.64 -20.58
N ASN A 75 -3.47 -23.21 -19.33
CA ASN A 75 -2.92 -23.99 -18.22
C ASN A 75 -3.94 -24.18 -17.10
N MET A 76 -5.21 -24.35 -17.46
CA MET A 76 -6.31 -24.41 -16.50
C MET A 76 -6.14 -25.64 -15.58
N PRO A 77 -6.25 -25.48 -14.25
CA PRO A 77 -6.22 -26.61 -13.34
C PRO A 77 -7.31 -27.64 -13.65
N PRO A 78 -7.05 -28.95 -13.50
CA PRO A 78 -8.05 -29.98 -13.78
C PRO A 78 -9.33 -29.79 -12.97
N GLY A 79 -10.49 -29.83 -13.64
CA GLY A 79 -11.79 -29.69 -12.98
C GLY A 79 -12.21 -28.24 -12.69
N HIS A 80 -11.40 -27.26 -13.10
CA HIS A 80 -11.72 -25.84 -12.97
C HIS A 80 -11.97 -25.19 -14.34
N ASP A 81 -12.79 -24.14 -14.32
CA ASP A 81 -12.96 -23.18 -15.40
C ASP A 81 -12.89 -21.74 -14.86
N MET A 82 -12.93 -20.75 -15.75
CA MET A 82 -12.88 -19.33 -15.36
C MET A 82 -14.03 -18.92 -14.43
N ASN A 83 -15.19 -19.56 -14.52
CA ASN A 83 -16.35 -19.25 -13.67
C ASN A 83 -16.14 -19.80 -12.26
N SER A 84 -15.68 -21.04 -12.14
CA SER A 84 -15.38 -21.69 -10.86
C SER A 84 -14.27 -20.96 -10.09
N LEU A 85 -13.31 -20.36 -10.81
CA LEU A 85 -12.22 -19.59 -10.22
C LEU A 85 -12.52 -18.11 -10.05
N ALA A 86 -13.66 -17.59 -10.52
CA ALA A 86 -13.93 -16.15 -10.56
C ALA A 86 -13.74 -15.47 -9.19
N SER A 87 -14.32 -16.03 -8.13
CA SER A 87 -14.19 -15.50 -6.77
C SER A 87 -12.74 -15.56 -6.24
N TYR A 88 -12.02 -16.64 -6.54
CA TYR A 88 -10.61 -16.77 -6.19
C TYR A 88 -9.75 -15.75 -6.93
N LEU A 89 -9.95 -15.59 -8.24
CA LEU A 89 -9.19 -14.64 -9.05
C LEU A 89 -9.44 -13.21 -8.58
N GLN A 90 -10.68 -12.88 -8.27
CA GLN A 90 -11.05 -11.57 -7.75
C GLN A 90 -10.35 -11.25 -6.42
N SER A 91 -10.51 -12.13 -5.43
CA SER A 91 -9.91 -11.95 -4.11
C SER A 91 -8.37 -11.97 -4.15
N SER A 92 -7.79 -12.87 -4.96
CA SER A 92 -6.34 -12.97 -5.11
C SER A 92 -5.75 -11.74 -5.80
N ARG A 93 -6.44 -11.21 -6.82
CA ARG A 93 -6.06 -9.96 -7.50
C ARG A 93 -5.96 -8.80 -6.51
N GLN A 94 -6.95 -8.65 -5.63
CA GLN A 94 -6.93 -7.61 -4.60
C GLN A 94 -5.75 -7.79 -3.64
N SER A 95 -5.61 -9.00 -3.10
CA SER A 95 -4.54 -9.32 -2.13
C SER A 95 -3.14 -9.08 -2.70
N TYR A 96 -2.85 -9.64 -3.88
CA TYR A 96 -1.53 -9.52 -4.50
C TYR A 96 -1.27 -8.14 -5.11
N THR A 97 -2.31 -7.37 -5.46
CA THR A 97 -2.13 -5.94 -5.82
C THR A 97 -1.64 -5.16 -4.61
N MET A 98 -2.30 -5.31 -3.45
CA MET A 98 -1.86 -4.66 -2.22
C MET A 98 -0.44 -5.08 -1.83
N GLN A 99 -0.11 -6.38 -1.92
CA GLN A 99 1.24 -6.86 -1.63
C GLN A 99 2.28 -6.29 -2.60
N GLY A 100 1.99 -6.24 -3.90
CA GLY A 100 2.87 -5.63 -4.89
C GLY A 100 3.10 -4.13 -4.65
N LEU A 101 2.06 -3.39 -4.24
CA LEU A 101 2.19 -1.97 -3.88
C LEU A 101 2.99 -1.76 -2.60
N ARG A 102 2.86 -2.65 -1.60
CA ARG A 102 3.70 -2.63 -0.39
C ARG A 102 5.18 -2.86 -0.72
N LEU A 103 5.48 -3.83 -1.58
CA LEU A 103 6.85 -4.02 -2.06
C LEU A 103 7.36 -2.79 -2.80
N ARG A 104 6.51 -2.19 -3.64
CA ARG A 104 6.87 -0.98 -4.38
C ARG A 104 7.15 0.20 -3.46
N VAL A 105 6.33 0.47 -2.46
CA VAL A 105 6.55 1.62 -1.57
C VAL A 105 7.86 1.51 -0.78
N GLU A 106 8.33 0.29 -0.52
CA GLU A 106 9.61 0.06 0.15
C GLU A 106 10.83 0.20 -0.78
N GLN A 107 10.63 0.09 -2.10
CA GLN A 107 11.70 0.05 -3.10
C GLN A 107 11.75 1.29 -4.01
N ASP A 108 10.65 2.03 -4.13
CA ASP A 108 10.46 3.18 -5.01
C ASP A 108 10.17 4.44 -4.18
N HIS A 109 11.23 5.21 -3.88
CA HIS A 109 11.11 6.44 -3.08
C HIS A 109 10.28 7.52 -3.78
N GLU A 110 10.27 7.56 -5.11
CA GLU A 110 9.45 8.54 -5.85
C GLU A 110 7.96 8.22 -5.69
N PHE A 111 7.59 6.94 -5.81
CA PHE A 111 6.24 6.47 -5.52
C PHE A 111 5.83 6.76 -4.08
N GLU A 112 6.67 6.43 -3.09
CA GLU A 112 6.37 6.72 -1.68
C GLU A 112 6.14 8.22 -1.47
N LYS A 113 7.04 9.06 -2.00
CA LYS A 113 6.92 10.51 -1.87
C LYS A 113 5.62 11.03 -2.51
N ALA A 114 5.36 10.64 -3.76
CA ALA A 114 4.15 11.04 -4.48
C ALA A 114 2.88 10.62 -3.73
N LEU A 115 2.87 9.41 -3.16
CA LEU A 115 1.76 8.91 -2.37
C LEU A 115 1.54 9.75 -1.11
N MET A 116 2.62 10.09 -0.39
CA MET A 116 2.54 10.91 0.83
C MET A 116 2.12 12.37 0.54
N ASP A 117 2.53 12.92 -0.61
CA ASP A 117 2.19 14.27 -1.05
C ASP A 117 0.68 14.44 -1.33
N THR A 118 -0.06 13.33 -1.51
CA THR A 118 -1.53 13.36 -1.63
C THR A 118 -2.26 13.66 -0.30
N LYS A 119 -1.57 13.65 0.84
CA LYS A 119 -2.11 14.00 2.18
C LYS A 119 -3.39 13.23 2.54
N GLU A 120 -4.50 13.93 2.79
CA GLU A 120 -5.81 13.35 3.12
C GLU A 120 -6.76 13.32 1.91
N ALA A 121 -6.25 13.55 0.70
CA ALA A 121 -7.09 13.57 -0.49
C ALA A 121 -7.70 12.19 -0.76
N LEU A 122 -8.91 12.22 -1.32
CA LEU A 122 -9.56 11.05 -1.88
C LEU A 122 -8.88 10.72 -3.21
N LEU A 123 -8.38 9.49 -3.34
CA LEU A 123 -7.69 9.03 -4.54
C LEU A 123 -8.67 8.31 -5.46
N ILE A 124 -8.79 8.79 -6.69
CA ILE A 124 -9.67 8.21 -7.72
C ILE A 124 -8.81 7.78 -8.90
N VAL A 125 -8.86 6.49 -9.24
CA VAL A 125 -8.08 5.90 -10.32
C VAL A 125 -8.92 5.84 -11.59
N CYS A 126 -8.57 6.71 -12.53
CA CYS A 126 -9.22 6.89 -13.82
C CYS A 126 -8.62 5.98 -14.89
N ASP A 127 -8.82 4.66 -14.72
CA ASP A 127 -8.52 3.67 -15.76
C ASP A 127 -9.82 3.25 -16.48
N PRO A 128 -9.99 3.59 -17.78
CA PRO A 128 -11.20 3.24 -18.54
C PRO A 128 -11.34 1.74 -18.82
N ARG A 129 -10.29 0.94 -18.64
CA ARG A 129 -10.32 -0.51 -18.92
C ARG A 129 -10.68 -1.34 -17.70
N ASP A 130 -10.68 -0.73 -16.52
CA ASP A 130 -10.82 -1.43 -15.27
C ASP A 130 -11.81 -0.73 -14.33
N SER A 131 -13.02 -1.27 -14.26
CA SER A 131 -14.06 -0.82 -13.34
C SER A 131 -13.97 -1.45 -11.96
N GLU A 132 -13.02 -2.36 -11.72
CA GLU A 132 -12.79 -2.97 -10.41
C GLU A 132 -11.66 -2.24 -9.66
N LEU A 133 -10.45 -2.21 -10.22
CA LEU A 133 -9.35 -1.47 -9.60
C LEU A 133 -9.51 0.04 -9.77
N GLY A 134 -9.99 0.47 -10.93
CA GLY A 134 -10.31 1.86 -11.24
C GLY A 134 -11.81 2.16 -11.17
N ILE A 135 -12.17 3.33 -11.69
CA ILE A 135 -13.57 3.73 -11.86
C ILE A 135 -14.17 3.36 -13.22
N GLY A 136 -13.39 2.78 -14.15
CA GLY A 136 -13.87 2.45 -15.49
C GLY A 136 -14.07 3.68 -16.40
N MET A 137 -13.44 4.81 -16.08
CA MET A 137 -13.48 6.05 -16.87
C MET A 137 -12.09 6.68 -16.93
N ASP A 138 -11.76 7.38 -18.01
CA ASP A 138 -10.62 8.30 -18.03
C ASP A 138 -10.91 9.60 -17.26
N GLU A 139 -9.87 10.39 -17.00
CA GLU A 139 -9.97 11.64 -16.22
C GLU A 139 -10.98 12.64 -16.79
N LYS A 140 -11.00 12.80 -18.11
CA LYS A 140 -11.88 13.77 -18.78
C LYS A 140 -13.33 13.31 -18.66
N THR A 141 -13.60 12.05 -18.96
CA THR A 141 -14.93 11.44 -18.88
C THR A 141 -15.47 11.51 -17.44
N PHE A 142 -14.62 11.28 -16.44
CA PHE A 142 -15.03 11.37 -15.04
C PHE A 142 -15.40 12.81 -14.63
N VAL A 143 -14.61 13.80 -15.03
CA VAL A 143 -14.90 15.22 -14.73
C VAL A 143 -16.19 15.69 -15.42
N GLU A 144 -16.41 15.29 -16.68
CA GLU A 144 -17.65 15.58 -17.42
C GLU A 144 -18.86 14.91 -16.77
N TRP A 145 -18.72 13.65 -16.35
CA TRP A 145 -19.76 12.90 -15.63
C TRP A 145 -20.11 13.57 -14.31
N MET A 146 -19.12 13.98 -13.51
CA MET A 146 -19.36 14.70 -12.25
C MET A 146 -20.13 16.00 -12.48
N ALA A 147 -19.77 16.77 -13.52
CA ALA A 147 -20.44 18.02 -13.84
C ALA A 147 -21.90 17.80 -14.29
N ARG A 148 -22.14 16.77 -15.12
CA ARG A 148 -23.47 16.41 -15.61
C ARG A 148 -24.39 15.94 -14.48
N GLU A 149 -23.90 15.04 -13.64
CA GLU A 149 -24.65 14.45 -12.53
C GLU A 149 -24.66 15.35 -11.28
N LYS A 150 -23.99 16.52 -11.33
CA LYS A 150 -23.84 17.47 -10.22
C LYS A 150 -23.29 16.84 -8.95
N VAL A 151 -22.30 15.96 -9.14
CA VAL A 151 -21.68 15.18 -8.07
C VAL A 151 -20.57 15.97 -7.42
N ASP A 152 -20.60 16.05 -6.09
CA ASP A 152 -19.53 16.64 -5.30
C ASP A 152 -18.59 15.58 -4.70
N THR A 153 -17.49 16.02 -4.12
CA THR A 153 -16.47 15.12 -3.57
C THR A 153 -16.97 14.33 -2.35
N LYS A 154 -17.99 14.84 -1.65
CA LYS A 154 -18.62 14.15 -0.52
C LYS A 154 -19.49 12.99 -0.98
N MET A 155 -20.23 13.17 -2.07
CA MET A 155 -21.03 12.12 -2.70
C MET A 155 -20.13 10.98 -3.20
N ILE A 156 -19.02 11.29 -3.87
CA ILE A 156 -18.03 10.28 -4.24
C ILE A 156 -17.52 9.54 -3.00
N GLY A 157 -17.05 10.28 -1.99
CA GLY A 157 -16.56 9.67 -0.74
C GLY A 157 -17.60 8.79 -0.03
N TYR A 158 -18.89 9.16 -0.12
CA TYR A 158 -19.99 8.36 0.40
C TYR A 158 -20.20 7.07 -0.38
N TRP A 159 -20.24 7.12 -1.72
CA TRP A 159 -20.40 5.93 -2.58
C TRP A 159 -19.23 4.97 -2.49
N MET A 160 -18.02 5.50 -2.32
CA MET A 160 -16.83 4.70 -2.08
C MET A 160 -16.98 3.83 -0.82
N ARG A 161 -17.68 4.33 0.22
CA ARG A 161 -17.94 3.57 1.46
C ARG A 161 -19.21 2.72 1.40
N ASN A 162 -20.09 2.93 0.43
CA ASN A 162 -21.42 2.34 0.37
C ASN A 162 -21.72 1.82 -1.04
N ASP A 163 -21.33 0.58 -1.31
CA ASP A 163 -21.50 -0.04 -2.63
C ASP A 163 -22.97 -0.07 -3.11
N HIS A 164 -23.93 -0.24 -2.21
CA HIS A 164 -25.35 -0.37 -2.55
C HIS A 164 -25.97 0.87 -3.19
N SER A 165 -25.40 2.06 -2.93
CA SER A 165 -25.91 3.34 -3.43
C SER A 165 -25.03 3.95 -4.51
N ARG A 166 -23.93 3.29 -4.88
CA ARG A 166 -23.00 3.74 -5.92
C ARG A 166 -23.68 3.66 -7.30
N PRO A 167 -23.61 4.72 -8.12
CA PRO A 167 -24.09 4.69 -9.50
C PRO A 167 -23.42 3.57 -10.31
N ALA A 168 -24.16 2.92 -11.20
CA ALA A 168 -23.64 1.81 -12.00
C ALA A 168 -22.48 2.23 -12.94
N ASP A 169 -22.47 3.49 -13.37
CA ASP A 169 -21.39 4.05 -14.20
C ASP A 169 -20.07 4.20 -13.42
N LEU A 170 -20.11 4.25 -12.08
CA LEU A 170 -18.94 4.48 -11.25
C LEU A 170 -18.38 3.13 -10.76
N GLY A 171 -17.19 2.77 -11.26
CA GLY A 171 -16.46 1.58 -10.83
C GLY A 171 -16.05 1.59 -9.35
N GLN A 172 -15.43 0.50 -8.91
CA GLN A 172 -15.19 0.23 -7.50
C GLN A 172 -13.99 1.00 -6.91
N ASN A 173 -13.06 1.47 -7.76
CA ASN A 173 -11.89 2.25 -7.36
C ASN A 173 -11.05 1.57 -6.25
N GLN A 174 -10.91 0.25 -6.30
CA GLN A 174 -10.20 -0.50 -5.27
C GLN A 174 -8.72 -0.09 -5.17
N LEU A 175 -8.07 0.27 -6.28
CA LEU A 175 -6.70 0.75 -6.26
C LEU A 175 -6.58 2.08 -5.52
N GLY A 176 -7.52 3.01 -5.72
CA GLY A 176 -7.58 4.25 -4.94
C GLY A 176 -7.65 3.97 -3.44
N PHE A 177 -8.45 2.99 -3.03
CA PHE A 177 -8.51 2.52 -1.65
C PHE A 177 -7.20 1.92 -1.15
N PHE A 178 -6.57 1.06 -1.95
CA PHE A 178 -5.30 0.44 -1.58
C PHE A 178 -4.22 1.49 -1.37
N LEU A 179 -4.15 2.50 -2.23
CA LEU A 179 -3.20 3.60 -2.10
C LEU A 179 -3.47 4.43 -0.83
N MET A 180 -4.73 4.76 -0.53
CA MET A 180 -5.08 5.48 0.70
C MET A 180 -4.75 4.68 1.97
N TRP A 181 -4.97 3.36 1.93
CA TRP A 181 -4.59 2.46 3.02
C TRP A 181 -3.07 2.36 3.16
N LEU A 182 -2.35 2.20 2.06
CA LEU A 182 -0.88 2.15 2.05
C LEU A 182 -0.27 3.46 2.57
N ARG A 183 -0.85 4.61 2.20
CA ARG A 183 -0.47 5.92 2.73
C ARG A 183 -0.65 6.00 4.24
N TYR A 184 -1.74 5.43 4.77
CA TYR A 184 -1.96 5.30 6.21
C TYR A 184 -0.88 4.39 6.85
N GLU A 185 -0.62 3.21 6.28
CA GLU A 185 0.39 2.27 6.78
C GLU A 185 1.78 2.89 6.85
N VAL A 186 2.22 3.58 5.79
CA VAL A 186 3.52 4.27 5.74
C VAL A 186 3.59 5.36 6.82
N ARG A 187 2.52 6.14 6.99
CA ARG A 187 2.47 7.17 8.03
C ARG A 187 2.59 6.58 9.43
N GLU A 188 1.85 5.51 9.72
CA GLU A 188 1.90 4.88 11.04
C GLU A 188 3.25 4.18 11.27
N LYS A 189 3.85 3.56 10.26
CA LYS A 189 5.21 3.00 10.34
C LYS A 189 6.24 4.09 10.65
N ARG A 190 6.16 5.26 10.01
CA ARG A 190 7.03 6.42 10.31
C ARG A 190 6.82 6.95 11.72
N LYS A 191 5.57 7.10 12.18
CA LYS A 191 5.27 7.50 13.57
C LYS A 191 5.81 6.48 14.57
N ALA A 192 5.60 5.20 14.32
CA ALA A 192 6.11 4.13 15.17
C ALA A 192 7.64 4.16 15.21
N ALA A 193 8.33 4.35 14.09
CA ALA A 193 9.78 4.47 14.04
C ALA A 193 10.31 5.66 14.86
N LEU A 194 9.59 6.78 14.92
CA LEU A 194 9.92 7.91 15.80
C LEU A 194 9.71 7.60 17.29
N LEU A 195 8.85 6.63 17.61
CA LEU A 195 8.57 6.17 18.97
C LEU A 195 9.47 4.99 19.39
N VAL A 196 10.01 4.23 18.44
CA VAL A 196 11.00 3.17 18.67
C VAL A 196 12.31 3.82 19.06
N ARG A 197 12.94 3.28 20.11
CA ARG A 197 14.15 3.85 20.69
C ARG A 197 15.21 2.79 20.86
N GLU A 198 16.40 3.09 20.36
CA GLU A 198 17.57 2.26 20.64
C GLU A 198 17.98 2.44 22.09
N VAL A 199 17.98 1.35 22.84
CA VAL A 199 18.60 1.31 24.16
C VAL A 199 20.12 1.38 23.94
N ARG A 200 20.73 2.47 24.40
CA ARG A 200 22.19 2.61 24.38
C ARG A 200 22.75 2.12 25.70
N GLN A 201 23.78 1.29 25.63
CA GLN A 201 24.55 0.92 26.81
C GLN A 201 25.57 2.02 27.08
N VAL A 202 25.52 2.60 28.27
CA VAL A 202 26.53 3.56 28.75
C VAL A 202 27.22 3.00 29.97
N ASN A 203 28.49 3.38 30.17
CA ASN A 203 29.22 3.00 31.36
C ASN A 203 28.64 3.77 32.57
N GLY A 204 28.18 3.03 33.58
CA GLY A 204 27.78 3.59 34.86
C GLY A 204 28.98 4.08 35.68
N LEU A 205 28.69 4.88 36.70
CA LEU A 205 29.70 5.37 37.65
C LEU A 205 30.14 4.30 38.67
N SER A 206 29.32 3.28 38.89
CA SER A 206 29.65 2.16 39.79
C SER A 206 30.48 1.13 39.06
N THR A 207 31.53 0.63 39.73
CA THR A 207 32.32 -0.50 39.25
C THR A 207 31.89 -1.80 39.91
N ASP A 208 32.07 -2.91 39.20
CA ASP A 208 31.88 -4.25 39.74
C ASP A 208 33.10 -4.71 40.57
N LYS A 209 33.10 -5.97 41.00
CA LYS A 209 34.18 -6.53 41.83
C LYS A 209 35.53 -6.62 41.11
N GLU A 210 35.54 -6.47 39.79
CA GLU A 210 36.73 -6.50 38.93
C GLU A 210 37.12 -5.09 38.44
N ASP A 211 36.57 -4.06 39.09
CA ASP A 211 36.76 -2.64 38.79
C ASP A 211 36.28 -2.24 37.38
N GLN A 212 35.39 -3.03 36.76
CA GLN A 212 34.79 -2.70 35.47
C GLN A 212 33.51 -1.87 35.65
N PRO A 213 33.29 -0.82 34.84
CA PRO A 213 32.06 -0.03 34.92
C PRO A 213 30.83 -0.88 34.62
N VAL A 214 29.85 -0.86 35.53
CA VAL A 214 28.57 -1.53 35.31
C VAL A 214 27.84 -0.83 34.18
N LYS A 215 27.51 -1.56 33.12
CA LYS A 215 26.78 -1.01 31.96
C LYS A 215 25.33 -0.73 32.32
N ILE A 216 24.88 0.49 32.06
CA ILE A 216 23.51 0.95 32.27
C ILE A 216 22.85 1.12 30.91
N SER A 217 21.65 0.58 30.78
CA SER A 217 20.80 0.76 29.62
C SER A 217 20.07 2.10 29.72
N VAL A 218 20.42 3.05 28.87
CA VAL A 218 19.79 4.38 28.83
C VAL A 218 19.10 4.63 27.49
N ASN A 219 18.16 5.57 27.52
CA ASN A 219 17.32 5.96 26.41
C ASN A 219 17.19 7.50 26.42
N ASP A 220 17.24 8.15 25.27
CA ASP A 220 17.31 9.61 25.07
C ASP A 220 16.12 10.43 25.65
N LEU A 221 15.15 9.83 26.34
CA LEU A 221 14.15 10.54 27.18
C LEU A 221 14.62 10.79 28.60
N ILE A 222 15.77 10.25 29.02
CA ILE A 222 16.39 10.66 30.28
C ILE A 222 16.95 12.06 30.03
N ILE A 223 16.12 13.02 30.44
CA ILE A 223 16.43 14.43 30.61
C ILE A 223 17.83 14.53 31.19
N SER A 224 18.69 15.29 30.50
CA SER A 224 19.97 15.76 31.02
C SER A 224 19.89 15.99 32.53
N LEU A 225 20.63 15.19 33.32
CA LEU A 225 20.84 15.42 34.75
C LEU A 225 21.83 16.58 35.00
N GLN A 226 22.08 17.44 34.01
CA GLN A 226 22.79 18.71 34.22
C GLN A 226 21.80 19.79 34.61
N GLY A 227 21.34 19.72 35.86
CA GLY A 227 20.47 20.70 36.51
C GLY A 227 20.32 20.37 37.99
N ILE A 228 19.99 21.37 38.81
CA ILE A 228 19.79 21.19 40.26
C ILE A 228 18.70 20.14 40.48
N PHE A 229 19.09 18.99 41.04
CA PHE A 229 18.18 17.90 41.38
C PHE A 229 17.18 18.40 42.42
N ARG A 230 15.90 18.48 42.06
CA ARG A 230 14.81 18.57 43.04
C ARG A 230 14.25 17.16 43.23
N PRO A 231 14.40 16.55 44.42
CA PRO A 231 13.95 15.18 44.65
C PRO A 231 12.45 15.05 44.38
N LEU A 232 12.05 13.92 43.81
CA LEU A 232 10.67 13.52 43.53
C LEU A 232 9.82 13.27 44.78
N SER A 233 10.22 13.80 45.95
CA SER A 233 9.51 13.69 47.23
C SER A 233 8.14 14.37 47.27
N ASN A 234 7.66 14.92 46.14
CA ASN A 234 6.32 15.50 46.01
C ASN A 234 5.28 14.55 45.40
N TYR A 235 5.67 13.33 44.98
CA TYR A 235 4.69 12.29 44.66
C TYR A 235 4.35 11.53 45.94
N TYR A 236 3.32 12.01 46.64
CA TYR A 236 2.64 11.19 47.64
C TYR A 236 2.03 9.97 46.94
N PRO A 237 2.38 8.73 47.32
CA PRO A 237 1.57 7.59 46.93
C PRO A 237 0.21 7.75 47.63
N LEU A 238 -0.85 7.95 46.85
CA LEU A 238 -2.21 7.80 47.35
C LEU A 238 -2.35 6.35 47.86
N PRO A 239 -2.84 6.13 49.09
CA PRO A 239 -3.12 4.79 49.57
C PRO A 239 -4.43 4.30 48.93
N PHE A 240 -4.33 3.13 48.29
CA PHE A 240 -5.36 2.15 47.91
C PHE A 240 -6.80 2.63 47.70
#